data_AF-A0A3D1HJ39-F1
#
_entry.id   AF-A0A3D1HJ39-F1
#
_cell.length_a   1.000
_cell.length_b   1.000
_cell.length_c   1.000
_cell.angle_alpha   90.00
_cell.angle_beta   90.00
_cell.angle_gamma   90.00
#
_symmetry.space_group_name_H-M   'P 1'
#
loop_
_entity.id
_entity.type
_entity.pdbx_description
1 polymer ?
#
loop_
_entity_poly.entity_id
_entity_poly.type
_entity_poly.pdbx_seq_one_letter_code
_entity_poly.pdbx_strand_id
1 'polypeptide(L)'
;TTFENAVVVKTYMLIRFSGINVVSKDRYGWICYFRSAWWKRKRFFSIQTWQIQGLLEQLDYIDSYENMDVRLDRIGRFHAVDVLLHGVRFLDYLNAEKYFQAYNVSHDELMIRKLAGVLYSDKRGRKRSYLKLSAAETLGTYLWYAHVKSVFSREFPNFFKKLPADETADFDVLKAMNTQIRALTDGDVTKEKEIYNIDCWRALTELDQKAREAEEFNKRLKNNGK
;
A
#
# COMPACT_ATOMS: atom_id res chain seq x y z
N THR A 1 -5.06 5.74 22.84
CA THR A 1 -3.69 5.24 23.02
C THR A 1 -3.32 4.44 21.79
N THR A 2 -2.74 5.12 20.81
CA THR A 2 -2.17 4.47 19.62
C THR A 2 -0.81 3.92 20.05
N PHE A 3 -0.59 2.61 19.88
CA PHE A 3 0.59 1.96 20.41
C PHE A 3 1.85 2.47 19.70
N GLU A 4 2.82 3.00 20.45
CA GLU A 4 4.12 3.47 19.92
C GLU A 4 5.10 2.32 19.65
N ASN A 5 4.79 1.10 20.08
CA ASN A 5 5.72 -0.04 20.06
C ASN A 5 5.12 -1.27 19.36
N ALA A 6 5.77 -1.72 18.28
CA ALA A 6 5.37 -2.88 17.50
C ALA A 6 5.25 -4.17 18.33
N VAL A 7 6.13 -4.37 19.32
CA VAL A 7 6.07 -5.52 20.24
C VAL A 7 4.75 -5.52 21.02
N VAL A 8 4.30 -4.34 21.46
CA VAL A 8 3.02 -4.20 22.16
C VAL A 8 1.87 -4.55 21.23
N VAL A 9 1.85 -4.01 20.01
CA VAL A 9 0.82 -4.33 19.00
C VAL A 9 0.76 -5.83 18.71
N LYS A 10 1.89 -6.46 18.38
CA LYS A 10 1.97 -7.90 18.12
C LYS A 10 1.52 -8.72 19.31
N THR A 11 1.86 -8.31 20.53
CA THR A 11 1.40 -8.99 21.76
C THR A 11 -0.11 -8.92 21.91
N TYR A 12 -0.72 -7.74 21.69
CA TYR A 12 -2.17 -7.60 21.69
C TYR A 12 -2.83 -8.46 20.61
N MET A 13 -2.28 -8.48 19.40
CA MET A 13 -2.79 -9.28 18.29
C MET A 13 -2.71 -10.77 18.58
N LEU A 14 -1.56 -11.25 19.07
CA LEU A 14 -1.36 -12.64 19.47
C LEU A 14 -2.43 -13.05 20.50
N ILE A 15 -2.57 -12.29 21.58
CA ILE A 15 -3.54 -12.57 22.66
C ILE A 15 -4.97 -12.55 22.10
N ARG A 16 -5.30 -11.53 21.30
CA ARG A 16 -6.66 -11.33 20.77
C ARG A 16 -7.10 -12.39 19.77
N PHE A 17 -6.21 -12.79 18.86
CA PHE A 17 -6.50 -13.76 17.80
C PHE A 17 -6.47 -15.20 18.30
N SER A 18 -5.62 -15.50 19.28
CA SER A 18 -5.61 -16.82 19.93
C SER A 18 -6.73 -17.00 20.97
N GLY A 19 -7.44 -15.91 21.33
CA GLY A 19 -8.44 -15.94 22.39
C GLY A 19 -7.86 -16.20 23.78
N ILE A 20 -6.58 -15.89 23.97
CA ILE A 20 -5.88 -15.98 25.24
C ILE A 20 -6.35 -14.85 26.15
N ASN A 21 -6.49 -15.15 27.43
CA ASN A 21 -6.85 -14.21 28.48
C ASN A 21 -5.82 -14.35 29.61
N VAL A 22 -5.20 -13.24 29.98
CA VAL A 22 -4.21 -13.19 31.08
C VAL A 22 -4.95 -13.11 32.41
N VAL A 23 -4.55 -13.93 33.38
CA VAL A 23 -5.14 -13.97 34.73
C VAL A 23 -4.23 -13.29 35.73
N SER A 24 -2.99 -13.78 35.83
CA SER A 24 -2.00 -13.31 36.79
C SER A 24 -0.59 -13.68 36.33
N LYS A 25 0.40 -13.18 37.05
CA LYS A 25 1.80 -13.53 36.88
C LYS A 25 2.30 -14.21 38.15
N ASP A 26 3.05 -15.30 38.00
CA ASP A 26 3.74 -15.98 39.09
C ASP A 26 5.26 -16.03 38.85
N ARG A 27 5.99 -16.80 39.67
CA ARG A 27 7.45 -16.97 39.53
C ARG A 27 7.89 -17.80 38.32
N TYR A 28 6.97 -18.53 37.70
CA TYR A 28 7.24 -19.45 36.59
C TYR A 28 6.78 -18.89 35.24
N GLY A 29 5.89 -17.89 35.22
CA GLY A 29 5.42 -17.22 34.01
C GLY A 29 4.09 -16.48 34.20
N TRP A 30 3.32 -16.43 33.12
CA TRP A 30 1.98 -15.85 33.10
C TRP A 30 0.94 -16.95 33.10
N ILE A 31 0.00 -16.90 34.04
CA ILE A 31 -1.14 -17.79 34.08
C ILE A 31 -2.20 -17.21 33.15
N CYS A 32 -2.55 -17.99 32.14
CA CYS A 32 -3.48 -17.63 31.10
C CYS A 32 -4.60 -18.67 31.00
N TYR A 33 -5.70 -18.29 30.36
CA TYR A 33 -6.67 -19.26 29.88
C TYR A 33 -7.12 -18.95 28.47
N PHE A 34 -7.57 -19.97 27.75
CA PHE A 34 -8.34 -19.78 26.53
C PHE A 34 -9.67 -20.52 26.64
N ARG A 35 -10.60 -20.13 25.78
CA ARG A 35 -11.93 -20.72 25.71
C ARG A 35 -12.32 -20.86 24.24
N SER A 36 -12.47 -22.10 23.76
CA SER A 36 -12.80 -22.35 22.35
C SER A 36 -14.20 -21.89 21.94
N ALA A 37 -15.13 -21.75 22.89
CA ALA A 37 -16.48 -21.18 22.67
C ALA A 37 -17.06 -20.72 24.01
N TRP A 38 -17.93 -19.71 24.04
CA TRP A 38 -18.44 -19.10 25.30
C TRP A 38 -18.92 -20.15 26.32
N TRP A 39 -19.62 -21.19 25.88
CA TRP A 39 -20.17 -22.25 26.72
C TRP A 39 -19.17 -23.33 27.16
N LYS A 40 -17.96 -23.37 26.58
CA LYS A 40 -16.95 -24.37 26.92
C LYS A 40 -16.14 -23.95 28.16
N ARG A 41 -15.63 -24.95 28.88
CA ARG A 41 -14.77 -24.76 30.06
C ARG A 41 -13.51 -23.98 29.67
N LYS A 42 -13.07 -23.10 30.58
CA LYS A 42 -11.78 -22.41 30.46
C LYS A 42 -10.67 -23.43 30.61
N ARG A 43 -9.67 -23.39 29.71
CA ARG A 43 -8.47 -24.21 29.80
C ARG A 43 -7.33 -23.30 30.26
N PHE A 44 -6.82 -23.56 31.46
CA PHE A 44 -5.72 -22.80 32.05
C PHE A 44 -4.38 -23.39 31.63
N PHE A 45 -3.41 -22.52 31.44
CA PHE A 45 -2.04 -22.87 31.11
C PHE A 45 -1.08 -21.78 31.59
N SER A 46 0.18 -22.12 31.79
CA SER A 46 1.24 -21.16 32.06
C SER A 46 2.05 -20.92 30.79
N ILE A 47 2.41 -19.67 30.52
CA ILE A 47 3.26 -19.29 29.38
C ILE A 47 4.39 -18.39 29.85
N GLN A 48 5.60 -18.70 29.40
CA GLN A 48 6.81 -17.94 29.74
C GLN A 48 7.02 -16.79 28.75
N THR A 49 7.69 -15.73 29.20
CA THR A 49 7.93 -14.53 28.36
C THR A 49 8.66 -14.86 27.05
N TRP A 50 9.64 -15.76 27.08
CA TRP A 50 10.37 -16.16 25.87
C TRP A 50 9.48 -16.93 24.88
N GLN A 51 8.49 -17.68 25.36
CA GLN A 51 7.53 -18.36 24.48
C GLN A 51 6.63 -17.34 23.77
N ILE A 52 6.21 -16.28 24.48
CA ILE A 52 5.50 -15.16 23.83
C ILE A 52 6.40 -14.54 22.78
N GLN A 53 7.65 -14.22 23.12
CA GLN A 53 8.59 -13.60 22.19
C GLN A 53 8.77 -14.43 20.91
N GLY A 54 9.02 -15.74 21.02
CA GLY A 54 9.14 -16.60 19.84
C GLY A 54 7.85 -16.71 19.02
N LEU A 55 6.67 -16.59 19.66
CA LEU A 55 5.39 -16.52 18.93
C LEU A 55 5.19 -15.17 18.23
N LEU A 56 5.77 -14.08 18.74
CA LEU A 56 5.68 -12.76 18.08
C LEU A 56 6.43 -12.73 16.74
N GLU A 57 7.47 -13.54 16.56
CA GLU A 57 8.21 -13.65 15.29
C GLU A 57 7.29 -14.11 14.13
N GLN A 58 6.26 -14.90 14.45
CA GLN A 58 5.24 -15.31 13.46
C GLN A 58 4.37 -14.13 12.98
N LEU A 59 4.45 -12.99 13.66
CA LEU A 59 3.75 -11.75 13.33
C LEU A 59 4.68 -10.69 12.74
N ASP A 60 5.92 -11.02 12.37
CA ASP A 60 6.89 -10.08 11.78
C ASP A 60 6.43 -9.48 10.46
N TYR A 61 5.53 -10.17 9.74
CA TYR A 61 4.89 -9.64 8.53
C TYR A 61 4.12 -8.33 8.77
N ILE A 62 3.79 -7.99 10.02
CA ILE A 62 3.06 -6.75 10.37
C ILE A 62 3.98 -5.53 10.33
N ASP A 63 5.30 -5.73 10.49
CA ASP A 63 6.26 -4.63 10.59
C ASP A 63 6.54 -3.94 9.25
N SER A 64 6.18 -4.56 8.13
CA SER A 64 6.45 -4.02 6.80
C SER A 64 5.32 -4.32 5.81
N TYR A 65 4.99 -3.32 5.01
CA TYR A 65 4.12 -3.48 3.84
C TYR A 65 4.90 -3.90 2.58
N GLU A 66 6.23 -3.93 2.61
CA GLU A 66 7.07 -4.24 1.44
C GLU A 66 6.91 -5.68 0.97
N ASN A 67 6.63 -6.61 1.89
CA ASN A 67 6.40 -8.03 1.61
C ASN A 67 4.90 -8.40 1.64
N MET A 68 4.02 -7.41 1.48
CA MET A 68 2.57 -7.62 1.52
C MET A 68 2.05 -8.13 0.17
N ASP A 69 2.25 -9.42 -0.11
CA ASP A 69 1.74 -10.07 -1.33
C ASP A 69 0.21 -10.32 -1.29
N VAL A 70 -0.46 -9.85 -0.24
CA VAL A 70 -1.89 -10.08 0.00
C VAL A 70 -2.65 -8.77 0.18
N ARG A 71 -3.85 -8.72 -0.36
CA ARG A 71 -4.82 -7.62 -0.22
C ARG A 71 -6.18 -8.21 0.12
N LEU A 72 -7.12 -7.36 0.53
CA LEU A 72 -8.50 -7.81 0.63
C LEU A 72 -9.02 -8.13 -0.78
N ASP A 73 -9.32 -9.39 -1.08
CA ASP A 73 -9.82 -9.77 -2.40
C ASP A 73 -11.20 -9.17 -2.70
N ARG A 74 -11.97 -8.85 -1.66
CA ARG A 74 -13.32 -8.31 -1.77
C ARG A 74 -13.65 -7.30 -0.69
N ILE A 75 -14.40 -6.28 -1.08
CA ILE A 75 -15.08 -5.34 -0.19
C ILE A 75 -16.56 -5.35 -0.56
N GLY A 76 -17.38 -5.93 0.32
CA GLY A 76 -18.79 -6.21 0.03
C GLY A 76 -18.96 -7.04 -1.24
N ARG A 77 -19.50 -6.42 -2.30
CA ARG A 77 -19.74 -7.07 -3.61
C ARG A 77 -18.70 -6.73 -4.69
N PHE A 78 -17.69 -5.95 -4.35
CA PHE A 78 -16.65 -5.51 -5.27
C PHE A 78 -15.41 -6.38 -5.11
N HIS A 79 -14.76 -6.69 -6.21
CA HIS A 79 -13.57 -7.51 -6.31
C HIS A 79 -12.35 -6.63 -6.60
N ALA A 80 -11.25 -6.91 -5.92
CA ALA A 80 -9.99 -6.22 -6.14
C ALA A 80 -9.50 -6.44 -7.60
N VAL A 81 -8.88 -5.42 -8.17
CA VAL A 81 -8.06 -5.56 -9.38
C VAL A 81 -6.80 -6.37 -9.06
N ASP A 82 -5.98 -6.64 -10.08
CA ASP A 82 -4.68 -7.30 -9.92
C ASP A 82 -3.82 -6.66 -8.81
N VAL A 83 -3.08 -7.47 -8.03
CA VAL A 83 -2.29 -7.01 -6.87
C VAL A 83 -1.37 -5.86 -7.24
N LEU A 84 -0.70 -5.99 -8.39
CA LEU A 84 0.29 -5.05 -8.88
C LEU A 84 -0.24 -4.20 -10.03
N LEU A 85 -1.57 -4.16 -10.20
CA LEU A 85 -2.25 -3.36 -11.22
C LEU A 85 -1.94 -3.79 -12.68
N HIS A 86 -1.55 -5.05 -12.92
CA HIS A 86 -1.52 -5.57 -14.29
C HIS A 86 -2.92 -5.56 -14.91
N GLY A 87 -3.04 -5.16 -16.18
CA GLY A 87 -4.31 -5.01 -16.89
C GLY A 87 -5.14 -3.80 -16.44
N VAL A 88 -4.63 -2.97 -15.52
CA VAL A 88 -5.29 -1.73 -15.10
C VAL A 88 -4.89 -0.61 -16.05
N ARG A 89 -5.86 0.20 -16.48
CA ARG A 89 -5.61 1.34 -17.35
C ARG A 89 -4.72 2.37 -16.66
N PHE A 90 -3.84 3.00 -17.43
CA PHE A 90 -2.96 4.04 -16.90
C PHE A 90 -3.73 5.21 -16.26
N LEU A 91 -4.88 5.62 -16.82
CA LEU A 91 -5.73 6.64 -16.21
C LEU A 91 -6.25 6.24 -14.81
N ASP A 92 -6.52 4.96 -14.60
CA ASP A 92 -6.97 4.48 -13.30
C ASP A 92 -5.82 4.53 -12.28
N TYR A 93 -4.61 4.13 -12.69
CA TYR A 93 -3.40 4.31 -11.88
C TYR A 93 -3.15 5.78 -11.52
N LEU A 94 -3.24 6.70 -12.48
CA LEU A 94 -3.08 8.12 -12.22
C LEU A 94 -4.10 8.66 -11.20
N ASN A 95 -5.35 8.21 -11.28
CA ASN A 95 -6.37 8.54 -10.29
C ASN A 95 -6.06 7.93 -8.91
N ALA A 96 -5.58 6.68 -8.86
CA ALA A 96 -5.16 6.03 -7.63
C ALA A 96 -4.02 6.81 -6.95
N GLU A 97 -2.99 7.19 -7.71
CA GLU A 97 -1.86 7.97 -7.24
C GLU A 97 -2.30 9.31 -6.67
N LYS A 98 -3.18 10.01 -7.40
CA LYS A 98 -3.75 11.28 -6.94
C LYS A 98 -4.45 11.15 -5.59
N TYR A 99 -5.29 10.14 -5.42
CA TYR A 99 -5.99 9.95 -4.16
C TYR A 99 -5.06 9.52 -3.02
N PHE A 100 -4.07 8.68 -3.30
CA PHE A 100 -3.08 8.28 -2.30
C PHE A 100 -2.25 9.47 -1.81
N GLN A 101 -1.74 10.30 -2.72
CA GLN A 101 -0.98 11.50 -2.34
C GLN A 101 -1.85 12.51 -1.60
N ALA A 102 -3.09 12.73 -2.05
CA ALA A 102 -4.03 13.60 -1.35
C ALA A 102 -4.31 13.13 0.09
N TYR A 103 -4.38 11.81 0.32
CA TYR A 103 -4.50 11.28 1.68
C TYR A 103 -3.26 11.54 2.53
N ASN A 104 -2.05 11.32 1.99
CA ASN A 104 -0.81 11.54 2.75
C ASN A 104 -0.64 13.01 3.20
N VAL A 105 -1.22 13.96 2.46
CA VAL A 105 -1.19 15.39 2.81
C VAL A 105 -2.34 15.76 3.76
N SER A 106 -3.57 15.35 3.44
CA SER A 106 -4.78 15.84 4.15
C SER A 106 -5.24 14.97 5.30
N HIS A 107 -4.83 13.69 5.33
CA HIS A 107 -5.37 12.63 6.17
C HIS A 107 -6.91 12.43 6.05
N ASP A 108 -7.54 12.93 4.99
CA ASP A 108 -8.98 12.73 4.73
C ASP A 108 -9.26 11.32 4.21
N GLU A 109 -9.90 10.47 5.03
CA GLU A 109 -10.29 9.11 4.67
C GLU A 109 -11.14 9.02 3.38
N LEU A 110 -11.84 10.08 2.99
CA LEU A 110 -12.56 10.11 1.71
C LEU A 110 -11.61 9.82 0.53
N MET A 111 -10.34 10.21 0.62
CA MET A 111 -9.35 9.92 -0.41
C MET A 111 -9.08 8.42 -0.50
N ILE A 112 -8.97 7.70 0.62
CA ILE A 112 -8.85 6.23 0.62
C ILE A 112 -10.12 5.56 0.11
N ARG A 113 -11.29 6.13 0.38
CA ARG A 113 -12.56 5.64 -0.16
C ARG A 113 -12.65 5.80 -1.68
N LYS A 114 -12.11 6.90 -2.22
CA LYS A 114 -12.00 7.12 -3.68
C LYS A 114 -10.95 6.19 -4.30
N LEU A 115 -9.81 6.01 -3.64
CA LEU A 115 -8.78 5.03 -4.01
C LEU A 115 -9.38 3.61 -4.10
N ALA A 116 -10.15 3.18 -3.10
CA ALA A 116 -10.88 1.91 -3.15
C ALA A 116 -11.88 1.85 -4.31
N GLY A 117 -12.52 2.96 -4.67
CA GLY A 117 -13.39 3.04 -5.85
C GLY A 117 -12.66 2.74 -7.18
N VAL A 118 -11.36 3.02 -7.24
CA VAL A 118 -10.49 2.70 -8.39
C VAL A 118 -9.99 1.26 -8.35
N LEU A 119 -9.62 0.77 -7.16
CA LEU A 119 -8.98 -0.52 -6.95
C LEU A 119 -9.96 -1.71 -6.88
N TYR A 120 -11.24 -1.46 -6.63
CA TYR A 120 -12.26 -2.50 -6.55
C TYR A 120 -13.34 -2.27 -7.61
N SER A 121 -13.69 -3.33 -8.32
CA SER A 121 -14.66 -3.31 -9.42
C SER A 121 -15.82 -4.25 -9.16
N ASP A 122 -17.00 -3.97 -9.71
CA ASP A 122 -18.11 -4.93 -9.64
C ASP A 122 -17.89 -6.11 -10.59
N LYS A 123 -18.78 -7.11 -10.54
CA LYS A 123 -18.72 -8.30 -11.42
C LYS A 123 -18.70 -7.98 -12.93
N ARG A 124 -19.03 -6.75 -13.34
CA ARG A 124 -19.02 -6.30 -14.74
C ARG A 124 -17.80 -5.40 -15.04
N GLY A 125 -16.82 -5.34 -14.14
CA GLY A 125 -15.64 -4.48 -14.26
C GLY A 125 -15.92 -2.99 -14.03
N ARG A 126 -17.11 -2.62 -13.54
CA ARG A 126 -17.45 -1.20 -13.33
C ARG A 126 -16.89 -0.72 -12.00
N LYS A 127 -16.21 0.42 -12.07
CA LYS A 127 -15.64 1.14 -10.92
C LYS A 127 -16.66 2.08 -10.29
N ARG A 128 -16.44 2.47 -9.04
CA ARG A 128 -17.25 3.46 -8.34
C ARG A 128 -16.44 4.71 -8.04
N SER A 129 -17.13 5.84 -7.89
CA SER A 129 -16.47 7.09 -7.48
C SER A 129 -15.86 7.00 -6.08
N TYR A 130 -16.47 6.22 -5.18
CA TYR A 130 -15.92 5.86 -3.88
C TYR A 130 -16.62 4.62 -3.30
N LEU A 131 -16.00 3.98 -2.30
CA LEU A 131 -16.59 2.92 -1.49
C LEU A 131 -16.75 3.35 -0.02
N LYS A 132 -17.78 2.85 0.66
CA LYS A 132 -17.87 2.97 2.12
C LYS A 132 -17.04 1.85 2.72
N LEU A 133 -16.07 2.22 3.56
CA LEU A 133 -15.09 1.31 4.15
C LEU A 133 -15.22 1.33 5.66
N SER A 134 -15.09 0.16 6.29
CA SER A 134 -14.76 0.03 7.70
C SER A 134 -13.30 0.44 7.96
N ALA A 135 -12.93 0.68 9.22
CA ALA A 135 -11.55 1.06 9.58
C ALA A 135 -10.51 0.05 9.08
N ALA A 136 -10.82 -1.26 9.16
CA ALA A 136 -9.93 -2.32 8.67
C ALA A 136 -9.80 -2.30 7.13
N GLU A 137 -10.89 -2.05 6.41
CA GLU A 137 -10.86 -1.95 4.94
C GLU A 137 -10.15 -0.68 4.46
N THR A 138 -10.29 0.45 5.18
CA THR A 138 -9.54 1.69 4.95
C THR A 138 -8.04 1.41 5.09
N LEU A 139 -7.61 0.85 6.23
CA LEU A 139 -6.20 0.54 6.47
C LEU A 139 -5.66 -0.47 5.44
N GLY A 140 -6.41 -1.53 5.15
CA GLY A 140 -6.01 -2.53 4.16
C GLY A 140 -5.85 -1.95 2.74
N THR A 141 -6.73 -1.02 2.34
CA THR A 141 -6.61 -0.32 1.05
C THR A 141 -5.37 0.56 1.01
N TYR A 142 -5.10 1.29 2.09
CA TYR A 142 -3.91 2.14 2.21
C TYR A 142 -2.63 1.30 2.13
N LEU A 143 -2.52 0.24 2.93
CA LEU A 143 -1.34 -0.63 2.97
C LEU A 143 -1.12 -1.35 1.63
N TRP A 144 -2.18 -1.81 0.96
CA TRP A 144 -2.07 -2.38 -0.37
C TRP A 144 -1.46 -1.39 -1.37
N TYR A 145 -1.96 -0.15 -1.43
CA TYR A 145 -1.39 0.81 -2.37
C TYR A 145 0.03 1.25 -1.97
N ALA A 146 0.35 1.32 -0.68
CA ALA A 146 1.72 1.54 -0.21
C ALA A 146 2.67 0.41 -0.66
N HIS A 147 2.20 -0.84 -0.65
CA HIS A 147 2.94 -1.97 -1.22
C HIS A 147 3.17 -1.80 -2.73
N VAL A 148 2.13 -1.41 -3.49
CA VAL A 148 2.25 -1.11 -4.94
C VAL A 148 3.32 -0.05 -5.19
N LYS A 149 3.32 1.04 -4.39
CA LYS A 149 4.35 2.09 -4.47
C LYS A 149 5.76 1.54 -4.25
N SER A 150 5.95 0.69 -3.23
CA SER A 150 7.23 0.06 -2.94
C SER A 150 7.73 -0.80 -4.10
N VAL A 151 6.86 -1.65 -4.65
CA VAL A 151 7.19 -2.49 -5.81
C VAL A 151 7.53 -1.63 -7.03
N PHE A 152 6.69 -0.65 -7.37
CA PHE A 152 6.93 0.21 -8.53
C PHE A 152 8.23 1.01 -8.42
N SER A 153 8.60 1.46 -7.23
CA SER A 153 9.89 2.13 -7.01
C SER A 153 11.11 1.23 -7.26
N ARG A 154 10.96 -0.09 -7.09
CA ARG A 154 12.02 -1.07 -7.40
C ARG A 154 12.04 -1.45 -8.88
N GLU A 155 10.87 -1.64 -9.48
CA GLU A 155 10.73 -2.07 -10.89
C GLU A 155 11.01 -0.95 -11.89
N PHE A 156 10.72 0.31 -11.52
CA PHE A 156 10.93 1.50 -12.37
C PHE A 156 11.84 2.53 -11.68
N PRO A 157 13.12 2.19 -11.42
CA PRO A 157 14.01 2.98 -10.58
C PRO A 157 14.51 4.29 -11.24
N ASN A 158 14.51 4.38 -12.57
CA ASN A 158 14.90 5.60 -13.27
C ASN A 158 13.78 6.64 -13.19
N PHE A 159 12.52 6.17 -13.22
CA PHE A 159 11.34 7.02 -13.05
C PHE A 159 11.08 7.39 -11.58
N PHE A 160 11.03 6.42 -10.67
CA PHE A 160 10.76 6.67 -9.24
C PHE A 160 12.05 6.91 -8.46
N LYS A 161 12.61 8.10 -8.62
CA LYS A 161 13.76 8.52 -7.82
C LYS A 161 13.36 9.07 -6.46
N LYS A 162 14.18 8.77 -5.45
CA LYS A 162 14.11 9.47 -4.17
C LYS A 162 14.53 10.91 -4.39
N LEU A 163 13.62 11.85 -4.21
CA LEU A 163 13.96 13.28 -4.16
C LEU A 163 14.59 13.60 -2.80
N PRO A 164 15.52 14.57 -2.75
CA PRO A 164 15.96 15.18 -1.50
C PRO A 164 14.76 15.70 -0.70
N ALA A 165 14.79 15.56 0.64
CA ALA A 165 13.66 15.90 1.51
C ALA A 165 13.20 17.37 1.37
N ASP A 166 14.14 18.24 1.04
CA ASP A 166 14.00 19.68 0.77
C ASP A 166 13.20 20.02 -0.50
N GLU A 167 13.02 19.10 -1.45
CA GLU A 167 12.23 19.32 -2.67
C GLU A 167 10.76 18.84 -2.56
N THR A 168 10.38 18.22 -1.44
CA THR A 168 9.06 17.58 -1.29
C THR A 168 7.94 18.50 -0.80
N ALA A 169 8.27 19.71 -0.34
CA ALA A 169 7.32 20.61 0.32
C ALA A 169 6.26 21.23 -0.62
N ASP A 170 6.48 21.19 -1.94
CA ASP A 170 5.61 21.84 -2.95
C ASP A 170 5.22 20.87 -4.10
N PHE A 171 4.98 19.60 -3.74
CA PHE A 171 4.64 18.56 -4.71
C PHE A 171 3.21 18.74 -5.27
N ASP A 172 3.11 19.37 -6.44
CA ASP A 172 1.85 19.46 -7.20
C ASP A 172 1.58 18.16 -7.97
N VAL A 173 0.68 17.36 -7.41
CA VAL A 173 0.20 16.09 -7.98
C VAL A 173 -0.35 16.26 -9.41
N LEU A 174 -1.09 17.34 -9.69
CA LEU A 174 -1.67 17.56 -11.02
C LEU A 174 -0.58 17.89 -12.03
N LYS A 175 0.39 18.73 -11.64
CA LYS A 175 1.56 19.02 -12.46
C LYS A 175 2.35 17.74 -12.76
N ALA A 176 2.60 16.91 -11.75
CA ALA A 176 3.30 15.64 -11.92
C ALA A 176 2.57 14.69 -12.89
N MET A 177 1.24 14.58 -12.77
CA MET A 177 0.41 13.79 -13.70
C MET A 177 0.48 14.33 -15.13
N ASN A 178 0.35 15.65 -15.32
CA ASN A 178 0.43 16.29 -16.63
C ASN A 178 1.82 16.10 -17.26
N THR A 179 2.88 16.15 -16.47
CA THR A 179 4.25 15.85 -16.92
C THR A 179 4.36 14.42 -17.43
N GLN A 180 3.79 13.43 -16.74
CA GLN A 180 3.78 12.03 -17.20
C GLN A 180 3.03 11.87 -18.52
N ILE A 181 1.84 12.47 -18.64
CA ILE A 181 1.04 12.41 -19.88
C ILE A 181 1.80 13.07 -21.03
N ARG A 182 2.35 14.27 -20.82
CA ARG A 182 3.15 14.98 -21.82
C ARG A 182 4.39 14.19 -22.23
N ALA A 183 5.06 13.53 -21.29
CA ALA A 183 6.21 12.69 -21.58
C ALA A 183 5.81 11.50 -22.47
N LEU A 184 4.62 10.91 -22.28
CA LEU A 184 4.15 9.79 -23.10
C LEU A 184 3.62 10.21 -24.47
N THR A 185 3.04 11.40 -24.59
CA THR A 185 2.48 11.90 -25.86
C THR A 185 3.45 12.73 -26.68
N ASP A 186 4.64 13.03 -26.15
CA ASP A 186 5.58 14.03 -26.67
C ASP A 186 4.91 15.42 -26.89
N GLY A 187 3.88 15.71 -26.08
CA GLY A 187 3.09 16.95 -26.15
C GLY A 187 1.92 16.93 -27.15
N ASP A 188 1.67 15.82 -27.83
CA ASP A 188 0.53 15.66 -28.75
C ASP A 188 -0.76 15.29 -27.99
N VAL A 189 -1.63 16.27 -27.78
CA VAL A 189 -2.91 16.10 -27.05
C VAL A 189 -3.86 15.10 -27.72
N THR A 190 -3.72 14.83 -29.01
CA THR A 190 -4.62 13.90 -29.72
C THR A 190 -4.42 12.44 -29.29
N LYS A 191 -3.23 12.12 -28.75
CA LYS A 191 -2.85 10.77 -28.28
C LYS A 191 -3.22 10.50 -26.82
N GLU A 192 -3.67 11.51 -26.07
CA GLU A 192 -3.95 11.35 -24.63
C GLU A 192 -4.98 10.25 -24.34
N LYS A 193 -6.05 10.17 -25.14
CA LYS A 193 -7.09 9.15 -24.97
C LYS A 193 -6.54 7.73 -25.11
N GLU A 194 -5.56 7.52 -25.98
CA GLU A 194 -4.92 6.23 -26.16
C GLU A 194 -4.04 5.93 -24.94
N ILE A 195 -3.20 6.89 -24.53
CA ILE A 195 -2.36 6.79 -23.33
C ILE A 195 -3.16 6.55 -22.05
N TYR A 196 -4.37 7.11 -21.93
CA TYR A 196 -5.23 6.83 -20.79
C TYR A 196 -5.70 5.37 -20.71
N ASN A 197 -5.82 4.69 -21.85
CA ASN A 197 -6.38 3.35 -21.94
C ASN A 197 -5.33 2.25 -22.08
N ILE A 198 -4.05 2.57 -22.33
CA ILE A 198 -2.99 1.57 -22.28
C ILE A 198 -2.85 0.99 -20.87
N ASP A 199 -2.25 -0.19 -20.83
CA ASP A 199 -1.90 -0.87 -19.59
C ASP A 199 -0.92 -0.01 -18.76
N CYS A 200 -1.17 0.05 -17.45
CA CYS A 200 -0.38 0.82 -16.48
C CYS A 200 1.10 0.44 -16.51
N TRP A 201 1.41 -0.86 -16.52
CA TRP A 201 2.79 -1.33 -16.56
C TRP A 201 3.47 -0.94 -17.86
N ARG A 202 2.76 -1.01 -18.98
CA ARG A 202 3.31 -0.56 -20.26
C ARG A 202 3.64 0.94 -20.23
N ALA A 203 2.76 1.76 -19.67
CA ALA A 203 3.00 3.20 -19.53
C ALA A 203 4.19 3.50 -18.61
N LEU A 204 4.29 2.82 -17.46
CA LEU A 204 5.38 3.02 -16.51
C LEU A 204 6.73 2.54 -17.05
N THR A 205 6.74 1.43 -17.80
CA THR A 205 7.94 0.94 -18.49
C THR A 205 8.48 2.00 -19.46
N GLU A 206 7.58 2.62 -20.23
CA GLU A 206 7.95 3.68 -21.17
C GLU A 206 8.46 4.94 -20.45
N LEU A 207 7.81 5.34 -19.35
CA LEU A 207 8.27 6.46 -18.52
C LEU A 207 9.65 6.21 -17.92
N ASP A 208 9.93 4.99 -17.46
CA ASP A 208 11.25 4.60 -16.93
C ASP A 208 12.33 4.66 -18.00
N GLN A 209 12.03 4.15 -19.19
CA GLN A 209 12.93 4.19 -20.33
C GLN A 209 13.24 5.65 -20.75
N LYS A 210 12.22 6.51 -20.84
CA LYS A 210 12.40 7.94 -21.13
C LYS A 210 13.21 8.65 -20.05
N ALA A 211 13.02 8.32 -18.77
CA ALA A 211 13.82 8.87 -17.68
C ALA A 211 15.30 8.46 -17.80
N ARG A 212 15.56 7.19 -18.10
CA ARG A 212 16.92 6.67 -18.34
C ARG A 212 17.62 7.38 -19.50
N GLU A 213 16.93 7.53 -20.64
CA GLU A 213 17.47 8.20 -21.82
C GLU A 213 17.81 9.68 -21.54
N ALA A 214 16.94 10.39 -20.81
CA ALA A 214 17.19 11.77 -20.41
C ALA A 214 18.44 11.90 -19.53
N GLU A 215 18.67 10.95 -18.61
CA GLU A 215 19.87 10.92 -17.78
C GLU A 215 21.15 10.63 -18.55
N GLU A 216 21.10 9.65 -19.46
CA GLU A 216 22.23 9.34 -20.33
C GLU A 216 22.61 10.54 -21.20
N PHE A 217 21.61 11.22 -21.75
CA PHE A 217 21.81 12.45 -22.51
C PHE A 217 22.45 13.55 -21.65
N ASN A 218 21.93 13.78 -20.44
CA ASN A 218 22.48 14.76 -19.49
C ASN A 218 23.92 14.43 -19.07
N LYS A 219 24.26 13.15 -18.90
CA LYS A 219 25.63 12.69 -18.61
C LYS A 219 26.57 12.96 -19.79
N ARG A 220 26.13 12.68 -21.02
CA ARG A 220 26.92 12.96 -22.24
C ARG A 220 27.18 14.46 -22.40
N LEU A 221 26.18 15.30 -22.20
CA LEU A 221 26.34 16.77 -22.25
C LEU A 221 27.35 17.28 -21.20
N LYS A 222 27.29 16.77 -19.97
CA LYS A 222 28.25 17.13 -18.91
C LYS A 222 29.68 16.67 -19.21
N ASN A 223 29.84 15.54 -19.91
CA ASN A 223 31.15 15.01 -20.28
C ASN A 223 31.75 15.69 -21.52
N ASN A 224 30.93 16.13 -22.48
CA ASN A 224 31.38 16.84 -23.68
C ASN A 224 31.60 18.36 -23.46
N GLY A 225 31.19 18.89 -22.30
CA GLY A 225 31.40 20.28 -21.89
C GLY A 225 32.64 20.49 -21.02
N LYS A 226 33.54 19.51 -20.93
CA LYS A 226 34.88 19.59 -20.32
C LYS A 226 35.92 19.38 -21.40
#